data_AF-A0A3B9BSY2-F1
#
_entry.id   AF-A0A3B9BSY2-F1
#
_cell.length_a   1.000
_cell.length_b   1.000
_cell.length_c   1.000
_cell.angle_alpha   90.00
_cell.angle_beta   90.00
_cell.angle_gamma   90.00
#
_symmetry.space_group_name_H-M   'P 1'
#
loop_
_entity.id
_entity.type
_entity.pdbx_description
1 polymer ?
#
loop_
_entity_poly.entity_id
_entity_poly.type
_entity_poly.pdbx_seq_one_letter_code
_entity_poly.pdbx_strand_id
1 'polypeptide(L)'
;PKENFAALGYNHMVARGQKGYNGVAILSKHLLKDTGHRDFCKKGDARHVSAQLPNGVTVQNFYVPAGGDVADREKNEKFGHKLDFLAEMR
;
A
#
# COMPACT_ATOMS: atom_id res chain seq x y z
N PRO A 1 8.69 -14.43 5.57
CA PRO A 1 7.35 -14.97 5.88
C PRO A 1 6.59 -15.56 4.67
N LYS A 2 7.14 -15.49 3.45
CA LYS A 2 6.48 -15.95 2.22
C LYS A 2 6.14 -17.44 2.27
N GLU A 3 7.03 -18.23 2.87
CA GLU A 3 6.97 -19.68 2.96
C GLU A 3 5.76 -20.14 3.79
N ASN A 4 5.49 -19.46 4.91
CA ASN A 4 4.34 -19.76 5.77
C ASN A 4 3.01 -19.48 5.05
N PHE A 5 2.94 -18.41 4.24
CA PHE A 5 1.74 -18.10 3.46
C PHE A 5 1.55 -19.10 2.30
N ALA A 6 2.63 -19.49 1.62
CA ALA A 6 2.59 -20.52 0.59
C ALA A 6 2.11 -21.87 1.15
N ALA A 7 2.57 -22.26 2.36
CA ALA A 7 2.10 -23.47 3.04
C ALA A 7 0.59 -23.45 3.34
N LEU A 8 -0.02 -22.26 3.48
CA LEU A 8 -1.47 -22.07 3.65
C LEU A 8 -2.23 -21.93 2.31
N GLY A 9 -1.53 -22.08 1.18
CA GLY A 9 -2.08 -22.01 -0.18
C GLY A 9 -2.06 -20.63 -0.83
N TYR A 10 -1.51 -19.60 -0.19
CA TYR A 10 -1.37 -18.25 -0.75
C TYR A 10 -0.11 -18.16 -1.62
N ASN A 11 -0.16 -18.78 -2.79
CA ASN A 11 0.99 -18.89 -3.68
C ASN A 11 1.25 -17.64 -4.53
N HIS A 12 0.30 -16.69 -4.54
CA HIS A 12 0.41 -15.44 -5.28
C HIS A 12 0.51 -14.26 -4.32
N MET A 13 1.53 -13.43 -4.50
CA MET A 13 1.80 -12.27 -3.65
C MET A 13 2.29 -11.09 -4.49
N VAL A 14 1.72 -9.91 -4.24
CA VAL A 14 2.24 -8.61 -4.67
C VAL A 14 2.51 -7.80 -3.41
N ALA A 15 3.76 -7.40 -3.19
CA ALA A 15 4.15 -6.75 -1.95
C ALA A 15 5.23 -5.68 -2.17
N ARG A 16 5.17 -4.63 -1.35
CA ARG A 16 6.19 -3.58 -1.29
C ARG A 16 6.48 -3.26 0.17
N GLY A 17 7.74 -3.33 0.56
CA GLY A 17 8.19 -3.08 1.92
C GLY A 17 9.26 -1.99 1.98
N GLN A 18 9.39 -1.37 3.15
CA GLN A 18 10.43 -0.40 3.47
C GLN A 18 11.01 -0.82 4.83
N LYS A 19 12.34 -0.85 4.94
CA LYS A 19 13.00 -1.42 6.13
C LYS A 19 12.66 -0.60 7.38
N GLY A 20 12.08 -1.25 8.39
CA GLY A 20 11.74 -0.63 9.67
C GLY A 20 10.52 0.30 9.67
N TYR A 21 9.87 0.51 8.52
CA TYR A 21 8.74 1.43 8.37
C TYR A 21 7.82 0.98 7.23
N ASN A 22 6.51 1.13 7.41
CA ASN A 22 5.49 0.86 6.37
C ASN A 22 5.60 -0.57 5.75
N GLY A 23 4.84 -0.79 4.69
CA GLY A 23 4.80 -2.06 3.97
C GLY A 23 3.37 -2.52 3.75
N VAL A 24 3.08 -2.95 2.52
CA VAL A 24 1.77 -3.46 2.11
C VAL A 24 1.96 -4.72 1.26
N ALA A 25 1.01 -5.64 1.37
CA ALA A 25 1.00 -6.88 0.60
C ALA A 25 -0.43 -7.27 0.24
N ILE A 26 -0.62 -7.81 -0.96
CA ILE A 26 -1.82 -8.52 -1.40
C ILE A 26 -1.42 -9.99 -1.54
N LEU A 27 -2.12 -10.87 -0.83
CA LEU A 27 -1.93 -12.32 -0.86
C LEU A 27 -3.18 -12.95 -1.46
N SER A 28 -3.00 -13.95 -2.33
CA SER A 28 -4.12 -14.65 -2.95
C SER A 28 -3.81 -16.11 -3.22
N LYS A 29 -4.86 -16.94 -3.10
CA LYS A 29 -4.85 -18.34 -3.59
C LYS A 29 -5.08 -18.41 -5.10
N HIS A 30 -5.66 -17.38 -5.69
CA HIS A 30 -5.85 -17.22 -7.13
C HIS A 30 -4.72 -16.37 -7.74
N LEU A 31 -4.49 -16.53 -9.03
CA LEU A 31 -3.49 -15.76 -9.78
C LEU A 31 -3.66 -14.25 -9.56
N LEU A 32 -2.54 -13.56 -9.32
CA LEU A 32 -2.46 -12.10 -9.29
C LEU A 32 -1.45 -11.64 -10.32
N LYS A 33 -1.84 -10.67 -11.14
CA LYS A 33 -0.93 -9.88 -11.96
C LYS A 33 -0.51 -8.66 -11.17
N ASP A 34 0.79 -8.48 -10.94
CA ASP A 34 1.33 -7.23 -10.37
C ASP A 34 1.10 -6.08 -11.37
N THR A 35 0.36 -5.06 -10.93
CA THR A 35 0.08 -3.84 -11.70
C THR A 35 0.85 -2.63 -11.16
N GLY A 36 1.81 -2.87 -10.27
CA GLY A 36 2.79 -1.92 -9.79
C GLY A 36 2.34 -1.17 -8.54
N HIS A 37 2.92 0.01 -8.36
CA HIS A 37 2.59 0.92 -7.27
C HIS A 37 2.63 2.35 -7.80
N ARG A 38 2.17 3.28 -6.95
CA ARG A 38 2.23 4.72 -7.22
C ARG A 38 3.00 5.37 -6.09
N ASP A 39 3.90 6.29 -6.44
CA ASP A 39 4.69 7.07 -5.48
C ASP A 39 3.93 8.34 -5.08
N PHE A 40 3.03 8.19 -4.11
CA PHE A 40 2.22 9.28 -3.58
C PHE A 40 3.11 10.31 -2.87
N CYS A 41 2.88 11.59 -3.18
CA CYS A 41 3.64 12.72 -2.67
C CYS A 41 5.16 12.64 -2.97
N LYS A 42 5.59 11.79 -3.91
CA LYS A 42 6.99 11.58 -4.30
C LYS A 42 7.95 11.29 -3.14
N LYS A 43 7.46 10.61 -2.10
CA LYS A 43 8.24 10.33 -0.88
C LYS A 43 8.91 8.95 -0.89
N GLY A 44 8.59 8.09 -1.86
CA GLY A 44 9.09 6.71 -1.92
C GLY A 44 8.47 5.78 -0.88
N ASP A 45 7.44 6.22 -0.14
CA ASP A 45 6.84 5.50 0.98
C ASP A 45 6.15 4.19 0.53
N ALA A 46 6.45 3.06 1.18
CA ALA A 46 5.86 1.75 0.90
C ALA A 46 4.41 1.61 1.40
N ARG A 47 3.50 2.39 0.79
CA ARG A 47 2.10 2.54 1.21
C ARG A 47 1.06 2.09 0.19
N HIS A 48 1.48 1.71 -1.01
CA HIS A 48 0.56 1.30 -2.07
C HIS A 48 1.15 0.16 -2.90
N VAL A 49 0.30 -0.82 -3.23
CA VAL A 49 0.51 -1.80 -4.31
C VAL A 49 -0.82 -2.08 -5.00
N SER A 50 -0.73 -2.47 -6.27
CA SER A 50 -1.85 -2.78 -7.14
C SER A 50 -1.70 -4.19 -7.69
N ALA A 51 -2.79 -4.97 -7.70
CA ALA A 51 -2.81 -6.28 -8.33
C ALA A 51 -4.12 -6.53 -9.06
N GLN A 52 -4.07 -7.18 -10.22
CA GLN A 52 -5.24 -7.51 -11.03
C GLN A 52 -5.54 -9.02 -11.02
N LEU A 53 -6.80 -9.37 -10.82
CA LEU A 53 -7.33 -10.72 -10.91
C LEU A 53 -7.61 -11.11 -12.38
N PRO A 54 -7.70 -12.41 -12.72
CA PRO A 54 -7.92 -12.86 -14.10
C PRO A 54 -9.22 -12.36 -14.73
N ASN A 55 -10.24 -12.04 -13.91
CA ASN A 55 -11.51 -11.47 -14.36
C ASN A 55 -11.44 -9.95 -14.62
N GLY A 56 -10.26 -9.34 -14.55
CA GLY A 56 -10.03 -7.92 -14.80
C GLY A 56 -10.20 -7.01 -13.58
N VAL A 57 -10.68 -7.52 -12.43
CA VAL A 57 -10.81 -6.72 -11.21
C VAL A 57 -9.43 -6.33 -10.69
N THR A 58 -9.20 -5.04 -10.49
CA THR A 58 -7.97 -4.51 -9.88
C THR A 58 -8.19 -4.21 -8.41
N VAL A 59 -7.38 -4.83 -7.56
CA VAL A 59 -7.30 -4.57 -6.12
C VAL A 59 -6.22 -3.53 -5.88
N GLN A 60 -6.60 -2.42 -5.26
CA GLN A 60 -5.67 -1.39 -4.77
C GLN A 60 -5.54 -1.55 -3.26
N ASN A 61 -4.32 -1.76 -2.76
CA ASN A 61 -4.06 -1.86 -1.33
C ASN A 61 -3.32 -0.62 -0.85
N PHE A 62 -3.91 0.12 0.09
CA PHE A 62 -3.38 1.37 0.63
C PHE A 62 -3.14 1.30 2.13
N TYR A 63 -2.01 1.84 2.56
CA TYR A 63 -1.72 2.17 3.95
C TYR A 63 -1.54 3.69 4.09
N VAL A 64 -2.68 4.40 4.20
CA VAL A 64 -2.73 5.87 4.29
C VAL A 64 -1.97 6.38 5.53
N PRO A 65 -1.20 7.48 5.43
CA PRO A 65 -0.53 8.07 6.58
C PRO A 65 -1.50 8.38 7.73
N ALA A 66 -1.11 8.06 8.97
CA ALA A 66 -1.97 8.23 10.14
C ALA A 66 -2.39 9.69 10.36
N GLY A 67 -1.48 10.64 10.11
CA GLY A 67 -1.71 12.07 10.29
C GLY A 67 -1.20 12.64 11.61
N GLY A 68 -0.77 11.81 12.56
CA GLY A 68 -0.39 12.26 13.90
C GLY A 68 -1.59 12.77 14.73
N ASP A 69 -1.30 13.35 15.89
CA ASP A 69 -2.32 13.63 16.91
C ASP A 69 -3.04 14.99 16.73
N VAL A 70 -2.44 15.93 16.00
CA VAL A 70 -2.98 17.29 15.80
C VAL A 70 -3.51 17.44 14.38
N ALA A 71 -4.81 17.66 14.21
CA ALA A 71 -5.49 17.79 12.92
C ALA A 71 -5.39 19.22 12.31
N ASP A 72 -4.19 19.77 12.24
CA ASP A 72 -3.91 21.11 11.72
C ASP A 72 -2.61 21.06 10.90
N ARG A 73 -2.68 21.36 9.59
CA ARG A 73 -1.52 21.19 8.69
C ARG A 73 -0.39 22.18 8.98
N GLU A 74 -0.74 23.35 9.50
CA GLU A 74 0.23 24.40 9.83
C GLU A 74 0.98 24.08 11.13
N LYS A 75 0.40 23.22 11.98
CA LYS A 75 1.00 22.79 13.26
C LYS A 75 1.56 21.37 13.24
N ASN A 76 1.18 20.56 12.25
CA ASN A 76 1.56 19.15 12.17
C ASN A 76 1.79 18.72 10.72
N GLU A 77 3.06 18.62 10.35
CA GLU A 77 3.49 18.17 9.02
C GLU A 77 3.01 16.76 8.67
N LYS A 78 2.83 15.86 9.66
CA LYS A 78 2.28 14.51 9.42
C LYS A 78 0.83 14.59 8.97
N PHE A 79 0.06 15.53 9.52
CA PHE A 79 -1.31 15.77 9.09
C PHE A 79 -1.35 16.39 7.69
N GLY A 80 -0.47 17.36 7.41
CA GLY A 80 -0.27 17.90 6.06
C GLY A 80 0.01 16.79 5.04
N HIS A 81 0.95 15.90 5.34
CA HIS A 81 1.27 14.77 4.47
C HIS A 81 0.08 13.82 4.24
N LYS A 82 -0.75 13.55 5.26
CA LYS A 82 -1.99 12.76 5.11
C LYS A 82 -2.96 13.44 4.14
N LEU A 83 -3.15 14.75 4.27
CA LEU A 83 -4.05 15.50 3.40
C LEU A 83 -3.56 15.48 1.95
N ASP A 84 -2.27 15.70 1.72
CA ASP A 84 -1.67 15.68 0.38
C ASP A 84 -1.77 14.26 -0.23
N PHE A 85 -1.55 13.22 0.57
CA PHE A 85 -1.71 11.82 0.13
C PHE A 85 -3.15 11.53 -0.29
N LEU A 86 -4.14 11.93 0.52
CA LEU A 86 -5.57 11.75 0.21
C LEU A 86 -6.01 12.57 -1.01
N ALA A 87 -5.45 13.76 -1.21
CA ALA A 87 -5.74 14.59 -2.38
C ALA A 87 -5.28 13.90 -3.67
N GLU A 88 -4.13 13.23 -3.64
CA GLU A 88 -3.61 12.46 -4.76
C GLU A 88 -4.36 11.16 -5.07
N MET A 89 -5.13 10.61 -4.12
CA MET A 89 -5.95 9.40 -4.33
C MET A 89 -7.22 9.63 -5.15
N ARG A 90 -7.55 10.89 -5.44
CA ARG A 90 -8.74 11.26 -6.23
C ARG A 90 -8.58 10.93 -7.71
#